data_AF-A0A9E9L6M8-F1
#
_entry.id   AF-A0A9E9L6M8-F1
#
_cell.length_a   1.000
_cell.length_b   1.000
_cell.length_c   1.000
_cell.angle_alpha   90.00
_cell.angle_beta   90.00
_cell.angle_gamma   90.00
#
_symmetry.space_group_name_H-M   'P 1'
#
loop_
_entity.id
_entity.type
_entity.pdbx_description
1 polymer ?
#
loop_
_entity_poly.entity_id
_entity_poly.type
_entity_poly.pdbx_seq_one_letter_code
_entity_poly.pdbx_strand_id
1 'polypeptide(L)'
;MVKNALQAQLLKAGLVDNKKAKKLTKQVQHEQRTGQHDDTSLKAEIDRVNQEKLAKDQALNLEKQKVLEEKALKASIIQMIKQHKILQTEGDVTYQFIDEGKIKKVYLSQQVYNALVTGSLVIAKDQDKYAYLPKALSEKIDQKMQGFILVNNNTEKNDQATDEEDPYAAYVIPDDLMW
;
A
#
# COMPACT_ATOMS: atom_id res chain seq x y z
N MET A 1 -20.36 20.88 -39.25
CA MET A 1 -19.36 21.57 -38.40
C MET A 1 -18.90 20.66 -37.24
N VAL A 2 -18.16 19.57 -37.53
CA VAL A 2 -17.73 18.59 -36.50
C VAL A 2 -16.19 18.44 -36.42
N LYS A 3 -15.41 19.33 -37.05
CA LYS A 3 -13.94 19.24 -37.07
C LYS A 3 -13.24 19.68 -35.77
N ASN A 4 -13.96 20.29 -34.82
CA ASN A 4 -13.39 20.82 -33.57
C ASN A 4 -13.80 20.03 -32.30
N ALA A 5 -14.69 19.04 -32.40
CA ALA A 5 -15.22 18.35 -31.22
C ALA A 5 -14.16 17.45 -30.55
N LEU A 6 -13.44 16.64 -31.33
CA LEU A 6 -12.41 15.73 -30.81
C LEU A 6 -11.19 16.50 -30.26
N GLN A 7 -10.78 17.56 -30.96
CA GLN A 7 -9.66 18.41 -30.55
C GLN A 7 -9.99 19.21 -29.28
N ALA A 8 -11.24 19.67 -29.14
CA ALA A 8 -11.73 20.30 -27.92
C ALA A 8 -11.85 19.30 -26.76
N GLN A 9 -12.18 18.04 -27.04
CA GLN A 9 -12.27 16.99 -26.02
C GLN A 9 -10.88 16.60 -25.49
N LEU A 10 -9.85 16.57 -26.34
CA LEU A 10 -8.45 16.37 -25.96
C LEU A 10 -7.86 17.55 -25.17
N LEU A 11 -8.20 18.78 -25.54
CA LEU A 11 -7.82 19.99 -24.77
C LEU A 11 -8.54 20.06 -23.41
N LYS A 12 -9.82 19.70 -23.37
CA LYS A 12 -10.64 19.72 -22.15
C LYS A 12 -10.29 18.59 -21.18
N ALA A 13 -9.74 17.48 -21.67
CA ALA A 13 -9.19 16.40 -20.86
C ALA A 13 -7.80 16.72 -20.25
N GLY A 14 -7.23 17.92 -20.50
CA GLY A 14 -5.93 18.31 -19.97
C GLY A 14 -4.73 17.63 -20.63
N LEU A 15 -4.93 16.98 -21.79
CA LEU A 15 -3.94 16.11 -22.43
C LEU A 15 -2.90 16.82 -23.31
N VAL A 16 -3.07 18.13 -23.56
CA VAL A 16 -2.17 18.94 -24.40
C VAL A 16 -2.01 20.37 -23.88
N ASP A 17 -0.75 20.81 -23.79
CA ASP A 17 -0.37 22.20 -23.53
C ASP A 17 -0.92 23.12 -24.63
N ASN A 18 -1.61 24.20 -24.25
CA ASN A 18 -2.26 25.16 -25.16
C ASN A 18 -1.31 25.67 -26.26
N LYS A 19 0.00 25.76 -25.97
CA LYS A 19 1.02 26.18 -26.93
C LYS A 19 1.26 25.13 -28.02
N LYS A 20 1.23 23.84 -27.68
CA LYS A 20 1.39 22.72 -28.63
C LYS A 20 0.13 22.55 -29.50
N ALA A 21 -1.06 22.72 -28.91
CA ALA A 21 -2.32 22.67 -29.64
C ALA A 21 -2.39 23.73 -30.76
N LYS A 22 -2.03 24.99 -30.47
CA LYS A 22 -1.99 26.08 -31.47
C LYS A 22 -0.95 25.85 -32.58
N LYS A 23 0.18 25.20 -32.27
CA LYS A 23 1.23 24.89 -33.24
C LYS A 23 0.76 23.80 -34.21
N LEU A 24 0.11 22.75 -33.69
CA LEU A 24 -0.48 21.68 -34.51
C LEU A 24 -1.53 22.23 -35.49
N THR A 25 -2.43 23.12 -35.04
CA THR A 25 -3.47 23.69 -35.92
C THR A 25 -2.89 24.50 -37.09
N LYS A 26 -1.83 25.28 -36.85
CA LYS A 26 -1.14 26.04 -37.91
C LYS A 26 -0.42 25.13 -38.91
N GLN A 27 0.15 24.02 -38.43
CA GLN A 27 0.89 23.08 -39.26
C GLN A 27 -0.05 22.32 -40.21
N VAL A 28 -1.17 21.81 -39.69
CA VAL A 28 -2.23 21.15 -40.48
C VAL A 28 -2.81 22.08 -41.56
N GLN A 29 -2.94 23.38 -41.26
CA GLN A 29 -3.46 24.37 -42.20
C GLN A 29 -2.46 24.71 -43.33
N HIS A 30 -1.16 24.56 -43.07
CA HIS A 30 -0.10 24.70 -44.07
C HIS A 30 0.01 23.44 -44.94
N GLU A 31 -0.03 22.25 -44.34
CA GLU A 31 0.06 20.95 -45.02
C GLU A 31 -1.14 20.70 -45.96
N GLN A 32 -2.35 21.11 -45.56
CA GLN A 32 -3.54 21.09 -46.43
C GLN A 32 -3.40 21.95 -47.69
N ARG A 33 -2.51 22.96 -47.70
CA ARG A 33 -2.29 23.86 -48.84
C ARG A 33 -1.24 23.34 -49.82
N THR A 34 -0.38 22.42 -49.40
CA THR A 34 0.75 21.88 -50.18
C THR A 34 0.52 20.47 -50.75
N GLY A 35 -0.61 19.81 -50.44
CA GLY A 35 -1.01 18.54 -51.09
C GLY A 35 -0.19 17.29 -50.70
N GLN A 36 0.82 17.43 -49.84
CA GLN A 36 1.52 16.32 -49.20
C GLN A 36 0.80 15.95 -47.90
N HIS A 37 -0.19 15.07 -47.97
CA HIS A 37 -0.75 14.41 -46.80
C HIS A 37 -0.07 13.05 -46.65
N ASP A 38 0.96 12.98 -45.79
CA ASP A 38 1.45 11.71 -45.26
C ASP A 38 0.65 11.37 -43.97
N ASP A 39 -0.67 11.30 -44.14
CA ASP A 39 -1.68 11.14 -43.08
C ASP A 39 -1.45 9.88 -42.25
N THR A 40 -0.87 8.84 -42.87
CA THR A 40 -0.54 7.55 -42.26
C THR A 40 0.60 7.61 -41.26
N SER A 41 1.68 8.33 -41.57
CA SER A 41 2.84 8.50 -40.67
C SER A 41 2.51 9.38 -39.47
N LEU A 42 1.73 10.44 -39.69
CA LEU A 42 1.30 11.34 -38.61
C LEU A 42 0.39 10.60 -37.61
N LYS A 43 -0.48 9.73 -38.11
CA LYS A 43 -1.38 8.91 -37.29
C LYS A 43 -0.62 7.86 -36.47
N ALA A 44 0.33 7.17 -37.10
CA ALA A 44 1.20 6.21 -36.41
C ALA A 44 2.04 6.85 -35.29
N GLU A 45 2.55 8.06 -35.49
CA GLU A 45 3.31 8.79 -34.45
C GLU A 45 2.40 9.24 -33.29
N ILE A 46 1.17 9.68 -33.60
CA ILE A 46 0.16 10.03 -32.58
C ILE A 46 -0.23 8.79 -31.75
N ASP A 47 -0.45 7.65 -32.39
CA ASP A 47 -0.76 6.39 -31.71
C ASP A 47 0.39 5.94 -30.80
N ARG A 48 1.64 6.04 -31.25
CA ARG A 48 2.82 5.73 -30.41
C ARG A 48 2.92 6.63 -29.18
N VAL A 49 2.80 7.95 -29.36
CA VAL A 49 2.84 8.91 -28.24
C VAL A 49 1.70 8.67 -27.25
N ASN A 50 0.51 8.30 -27.74
CA ASN A 50 -0.62 7.95 -26.87
C ASN A 50 -0.38 6.64 -26.12
N GLN A 51 0.18 5.61 -26.77
CA GLN A 51 0.52 4.34 -26.14
C GLN A 51 1.59 4.51 -25.05
N GLU A 52 2.65 5.27 -25.33
CA GLU A 52 3.71 5.56 -24.35
C GLU A 52 3.19 6.35 -23.15
N LYS A 53 2.27 7.30 -23.37
CA LYS A 53 1.60 8.03 -22.28
C LYS A 53 0.69 7.11 -21.47
N LEU A 54 -0.12 6.28 -22.13
CA LEU A 54 -1.01 5.33 -21.48
C LEU A 54 -0.22 4.36 -20.60
N ALA A 55 0.91 3.85 -21.09
CA ALA A 55 1.78 2.96 -20.33
C ALA A 55 2.37 3.66 -19.08
N LYS A 56 2.83 4.91 -19.22
CA LYS A 56 3.32 5.71 -18.08
C LYS A 56 2.23 6.02 -17.06
N ASP A 57 1.04 6.40 -17.52
CA ASP A 57 -0.10 6.68 -16.64
C ASP A 57 -0.57 5.41 -15.92
N GLN A 58 -0.56 4.25 -16.59
CA GLN A 58 -0.86 2.96 -15.95
C GLN A 58 0.14 2.62 -14.86
N ALA A 59 1.45 2.75 -15.12
CA ALA A 59 2.48 2.48 -14.12
C ALA A 59 2.33 3.38 -12.88
N LEU A 60 2.10 4.68 -13.08
CA LEU A 60 1.92 5.63 -11.99
C LEU A 60 0.61 5.39 -11.21
N ASN A 61 -0.44 4.91 -11.87
CA ASN A 61 -1.69 4.54 -11.20
C ASN A 61 -1.54 3.25 -10.38
N LEU A 62 -0.81 2.26 -10.89
CA LEU A 62 -0.54 1.03 -10.16
C LEU A 62 0.23 1.31 -8.86
N GLU A 63 1.24 2.18 -8.90
CA GLU A 63 1.99 2.56 -7.70
C GLU A 63 1.10 3.29 -6.68
N LYS A 64 0.28 4.24 -7.13
CA LYS A 64 -0.70 4.90 -6.27
C LYS A 64 -1.70 3.92 -5.67
N GLN A 65 -2.14 2.94 -6.45
CA GLN A 65 -3.10 1.92 -6.00
C GLN A 65 -2.50 1.08 -4.89
N LYS A 66 -1.26 0.60 -5.04
CA LYS A 66 -0.53 -0.14 -4.00
C LYS A 66 -0.45 0.64 -2.68
N VAL A 67 -0.05 1.91 -2.75
CA VAL A 67 0.05 2.78 -1.55
C VAL A 67 -1.31 2.97 -0.88
N LEU A 68 -2.39 3.09 -1.66
CA LEU A 68 -3.74 3.21 -1.12
C LEU A 68 -4.21 1.90 -0.48
N GLU A 69 -3.90 0.76 -1.09
CA GLU A 69 -4.23 -0.57 -0.57
C GLU A 69 -3.51 -0.85 0.75
N GLU A 70 -2.22 -0.55 0.85
CA GLU A 70 -1.45 -0.68 2.09
C GLU A 70 -2.01 0.21 3.20
N LYS A 71 -2.37 1.46 2.87
CA LYS A 71 -3.01 2.38 3.82
C LYS A 71 -4.39 1.87 4.26
N ALA A 72 -5.18 1.34 3.34
CA ALA A 72 -6.50 0.79 3.64
C ALA A 72 -6.39 -0.43 4.55
N LEU A 73 -5.43 -1.32 4.28
CA LEU A 73 -5.16 -2.51 5.10
C LEU A 73 -4.72 -2.12 6.51
N LYS A 74 -3.77 -1.18 6.64
CA LYS A 74 -3.35 -0.63 7.93
C LYS A 74 -4.50 0.00 8.71
N ALA A 75 -5.34 0.79 8.04
CA ALA A 75 -6.51 1.40 8.67
C ALA A 75 -7.52 0.33 9.15
N SER A 76 -7.73 -0.72 8.36
CA SER A 76 -8.60 -1.85 8.73
C SER A 76 -8.10 -2.57 9.98
N ILE A 77 -6.78 -2.79 10.09
CA ILE A 77 -6.17 -3.38 11.29
C ILE A 77 -6.36 -2.47 12.50
N ILE A 78 -6.07 -1.18 12.39
CA ILE A 78 -6.28 -0.21 13.49
C ILE A 78 -7.74 -0.21 13.95
N GLN A 79 -8.69 -0.25 13.02
CA GLN A 79 -10.11 -0.34 13.35
C GLN A 79 -10.44 -1.63 14.11
N MET A 80 -9.90 -2.78 13.67
CA MET A 80 -10.08 -4.07 14.32
C MET A 80 -9.53 -4.06 15.76
N ILE A 81 -8.32 -3.52 15.95
CA ILE A 81 -7.70 -3.34 17.26
C ILE A 81 -8.61 -2.47 18.15
N LYS A 82 -9.08 -1.34 17.62
CA LYS A 82 -9.93 -0.40 18.38
C LYS A 82 -11.27 -1.01 18.80
N GLN A 83 -11.85 -1.91 18.00
CA GLN A 83 -13.13 -2.56 18.31
C GLN A 83 -13.00 -3.66 19.36
N HIS A 84 -11.89 -4.40 19.34
CA HIS A 84 -11.71 -5.59 20.18
C HIS A 84 -10.74 -5.39 21.35
N LYS A 85 -10.23 -4.18 21.55
CA LYS A 85 -9.36 -3.87 22.69
C LYS A 85 -10.09 -3.97 24.02
N ILE A 86 -9.36 -4.46 25.01
CA ILE A 86 -9.83 -4.47 26.40
C ILE A 86 -9.62 -3.09 27.00
N LEU A 87 -10.68 -2.51 27.57
CA LEU A 87 -10.65 -1.18 28.16
C LEU A 87 -10.19 -1.19 29.63
N GLN A 88 -10.58 -2.21 30.39
CA GLN A 88 -10.27 -2.33 31.82
C GLN A 88 -8.98 -3.11 32.03
N THR A 89 -7.84 -2.45 31.78
CA THR A 89 -6.52 -3.09 31.88
C THR A 89 -5.65 -2.53 32.98
N GLU A 90 -5.97 -1.35 33.50
CA GLU A 90 -5.19 -0.67 34.53
C GLU A 90 -5.26 -1.38 35.89
N GLY A 91 -4.16 -1.34 36.64
CA GLY A 91 -4.05 -1.89 37.99
C GLY A 91 -2.62 -1.76 38.53
N ASP A 92 -2.34 -2.36 39.68
CA ASP A 92 -1.08 -2.16 40.41
C ASP A 92 0.08 -3.07 39.96
N VAL A 93 -0.20 -4.06 39.12
CA VAL A 93 0.79 -5.07 38.71
C VAL A 93 1.65 -4.52 37.57
N THR A 94 2.96 -4.57 37.73
CA THR A 94 3.88 -4.16 36.68
C THR A 94 4.12 -5.29 35.67
N TYR A 95 4.03 -4.98 34.38
CA TYR A 95 4.51 -5.83 33.28
C TYR A 95 5.54 -5.08 32.44
N GLN A 96 6.58 -5.79 32.02
CA GLN A 96 7.67 -5.23 31.20
C GLN A 96 7.76 -5.99 29.89
N PHE A 97 7.95 -5.26 28.79
CA PHE A 97 8.12 -5.84 27.45
C PHE A 97 9.07 -4.98 26.63
N ILE A 98 9.55 -5.53 25.51
CA ILE A 98 10.47 -4.83 24.61
C ILE A 98 9.67 -4.27 23.43
N ASP A 99 9.86 -3.00 23.13
CA ASP A 99 9.32 -2.30 21.96
C ASP A 99 10.48 -1.57 21.28
N GLU A 100 10.77 -1.91 20.03
CA GLU A 100 11.86 -1.31 19.24
C GLU A 100 13.21 -1.29 19.99
N GLY A 101 13.54 -2.39 20.69
CA GLY A 101 14.79 -2.53 21.45
C GLY A 101 14.83 -1.79 22.79
N LYS A 102 13.73 -1.18 23.24
CA LYS A 102 13.62 -0.50 24.53
C LYS A 102 12.68 -1.24 25.47
N ILE A 103 13.07 -1.39 26.73
CA ILE A 103 12.21 -1.95 27.77
C ILE A 103 11.13 -0.92 28.13
N LYS A 104 9.87 -1.31 27.97
CA LYS A 104 8.68 -0.55 28.34
C LYS A 104 8.04 -1.18 29.56
N LYS A 105 7.55 -0.33 30.47
CA LYS A 105 6.88 -0.74 31.70
C LYS A 105 5.43 -0.25 31.65
N VAL A 106 4.48 -1.15 31.91
CA VAL A 106 3.04 -0.87 32.00
C VAL A 106 2.46 -1.38 33.31
N TYR A 107 1.41 -0.72 33.76
CA TYR A 107 0.68 -1.04 34.98
C TYR A 107 -0.65 -1.69 34.61
N LEU A 108 -0.87 -2.90 35.15
CA LEU A 108 -1.91 -3.81 34.73
C LEU A 108 -2.69 -4.37 35.92
N SER A 109 -3.93 -4.74 35.68
CA SER A 109 -4.68 -5.57 36.63
C SER A 109 -4.11 -6.99 36.69
N GLN A 110 -4.25 -7.65 37.84
CA GLN A 110 -3.78 -9.03 38.02
C GLN A 110 -4.41 -10.00 37.01
N GLN A 111 -5.66 -9.77 36.61
CA GLN A 111 -6.36 -10.60 35.62
C GLN A 111 -5.70 -10.49 34.24
N VAL A 112 -5.38 -9.27 33.80
CA VAL A 112 -4.73 -9.04 32.50
C VAL A 112 -3.29 -9.54 32.51
N TYR A 113 -2.56 -9.34 33.61
CA TYR A 113 -1.22 -9.90 33.79
C TYR A 113 -1.23 -11.43 33.63
N ASN A 114 -2.13 -12.13 34.34
CA ASN A 114 -2.23 -13.58 34.24
C ASN A 114 -2.58 -14.01 32.80
N ALA A 115 -3.51 -13.32 32.14
CA ALA A 115 -3.91 -13.65 30.78
C ALA A 115 -2.82 -13.37 29.72
N LEU A 116 -1.92 -12.41 29.96
CA LEU A 116 -0.71 -12.19 29.16
C LEU A 116 0.31 -13.31 29.39
N VAL A 117 0.52 -13.71 30.65
CA VAL A 117 1.45 -14.81 31.01
C VAL A 117 0.97 -16.15 30.46
N THR A 118 -0.34 -16.42 30.48
CA THR A 118 -0.90 -17.64 29.86
C THR A 118 -0.94 -17.58 28.34
N GLY A 119 -0.62 -16.43 27.73
CA GLY A 119 -0.66 -16.23 26.28
C GLY A 119 -2.06 -16.22 25.69
N SER A 120 -3.09 -15.96 26.51
CA SER A 120 -4.47 -15.77 26.05
C SER A 120 -4.70 -14.34 25.55
N LEU A 121 -3.94 -13.39 26.09
CA LEU A 121 -3.86 -12.01 25.62
C LEU A 121 -2.50 -11.70 25.00
N VAL A 122 -2.52 -10.73 24.10
CA VAL A 122 -1.36 -10.19 23.42
C VAL A 122 -1.33 -8.66 23.56
N ILE A 123 -0.14 -8.08 23.39
CA ILE A 123 0.05 -6.63 23.34
C ILE A 123 0.24 -6.22 21.88
N ALA A 124 -0.56 -5.26 21.41
CA ALA A 124 -0.48 -4.68 20.08
C ALA A 124 -0.22 -3.17 20.12
N LYS A 125 0.39 -2.63 19.07
CA LYS A 125 0.64 -1.18 18.90
C LYS A 125 -0.62 -0.50 18.38
N ASP A 126 -1.18 0.43 19.16
CA ASP A 126 -2.32 1.28 18.78
C ASP A 126 -1.86 2.74 18.69
N GLN A 127 -1.17 3.06 17.60
CA GLN A 127 -0.60 4.39 17.31
C GLN A 127 0.34 4.90 18.42
N ASP A 128 -0.18 5.66 19.38
CA ASP A 128 0.54 6.24 20.51
C ASP A 128 0.44 5.43 21.80
N LYS A 129 -0.42 4.40 21.83
CA LYS A 129 -0.68 3.59 23.03
C LYS A 129 -0.55 2.10 22.73
N TYR A 130 -0.57 1.31 23.81
CA TYR A 130 -0.62 -0.14 23.74
C TYR A 130 -2.07 -0.60 23.91
N ALA A 131 -2.49 -1.54 23.07
CA ALA A 131 -3.80 -2.19 23.16
C ALA A 131 -3.62 -3.67 23.50
N TYR A 132 -4.54 -4.19 24.31
CA TYR A 132 -4.56 -5.59 24.73
C TYR A 132 -5.67 -6.31 23.96
N LEU A 133 -5.30 -7.37 23.25
CA LEU A 133 -6.20 -8.10 22.36
C LEU A 133 -6.19 -9.59 22.69
N PRO A 134 -7.29 -10.31 22.40
CA PRO A 134 -7.30 -11.77 22.44
C PRO A 134 -6.36 -12.37 21.39
N LYS A 135 -5.73 -13.50 21.72
CA LYS A 135 -4.84 -14.25 20.80
C LYS A 135 -5.47 -14.53 19.43
N ALA A 136 -6.74 -14.92 19.41
CA ALA A 136 -7.45 -15.23 18.17
C ALA A 136 -7.56 -14.03 17.21
N LEU A 137 -7.46 -12.80 17.72
CA LEU A 137 -7.45 -11.60 16.91
C LEU A 137 -6.03 -11.27 16.41
N SER A 138 -5.00 -11.47 17.23
CA SER A 138 -3.61 -11.25 16.80
C SER A 138 -3.23 -12.13 15.62
N GLU A 139 -3.65 -13.39 15.61
CA GLU A 139 -3.37 -14.31 14.49
C GLU A 139 -3.97 -13.79 13.17
N LYS A 140 -5.18 -13.20 13.24
CA LYS A 140 -5.83 -12.59 12.06
C LYS A 140 -5.15 -11.30 11.62
N ILE A 141 -4.56 -10.55 12.55
CA ILE A 141 -3.81 -9.34 12.26
C ILE A 141 -2.48 -9.71 11.61
N ASP A 142 -1.74 -10.68 12.15
CA ASP A 142 -0.46 -11.16 11.60
C ASP A 142 -0.62 -11.78 10.20
N GLN A 143 -1.73 -12.49 9.95
CA GLN A 143 -2.07 -12.98 8.59
C GLN A 143 -2.28 -11.86 7.57
N LYS A 144 -2.66 -10.66 8.02
CA LYS A 144 -2.90 -9.50 7.15
C LYS A 144 -1.66 -8.63 7.01
N MET A 145 -1.05 -8.26 8.13
CA MET A 145 0.14 -7.41 8.20
C MET A 145 0.90 -7.69 9.48
N GLN A 146 2.14 -8.12 9.34
CA GLN A 146 3.05 -8.31 10.46
C GLN A 146 3.50 -6.95 11.04
N GLY A 147 3.93 -6.95 12.30
CA GLY A 147 4.51 -5.78 12.96
C GLY A 147 3.56 -4.95 13.84
N PHE A 148 2.28 -5.34 13.94
CA PHE A 148 1.34 -4.71 14.89
C PHE A 148 1.35 -5.37 16.26
N ILE A 149 1.74 -6.64 16.36
CA ILE A 149 1.79 -7.42 17.60
C ILE A 149 3.19 -7.33 18.19
N LEU A 150 3.30 -6.91 19.46
CA LEU A 150 4.57 -6.73 20.17
C LEU A 150 4.89 -7.92 21.08
N VAL A 151 3.88 -8.48 21.74
CA VAL A 151 4.05 -9.57 22.71
C VAL A 151 3.05 -10.66 22.42
N ASN A 152 3.57 -11.86 22.14
CA ASN A 152 2.79 -13.08 22.01
C ASN A 152 3.54 -14.24 22.70
N ASN A 153 3.26 -14.45 23.98
CA ASN A 153 3.99 -15.40 24.83
C ASN A 153 3.73 -16.88 24.49
N ASN A 154 2.80 -17.20 23.58
CA ASN A 154 2.46 -18.59 23.23
C ASN A 154 3.11 -19.06 21.90
N THR A 155 3.81 -18.18 21.18
CA THR A 155 4.56 -18.57 19.98
C THR A 155 5.91 -19.21 20.33
N GLU A 156 6.35 -19.15 21.59
CA GLU A 156 7.65 -19.71 22.02
C GLU A 156 7.60 -21.19 22.45
N LYS A 157 6.47 -21.87 22.26
CA LYS A 157 6.40 -23.34 22.35
C LYS A 157 6.09 -23.92 20.97
N ASN A 158 7.15 -24.41 20.30
CA ASN A 158 7.22 -24.99 18.96
C ASN A 158 7.28 -23.98 17.79
N ASP A 159 8.51 -23.56 17.46
CA ASP A 159 8.99 -23.60 16.06
C ASP A 159 10.53 -23.55 16.06
N GLN A 160 11.12 -24.59 16.67
CA GLN A 160 12.38 -25.13 16.17
C GLN A 160 12.03 -26.36 15.33
N ALA A 161 11.52 -26.12 14.12
CA ALA A 161 11.33 -27.15 13.12
C ALA A 161 12.00 -26.70 11.83
N THR A 162 13.28 -27.06 11.71
CA THR A 162 13.96 -27.46 10.46
C THR A 162 13.63 -26.63 9.22
N ASP A 163 14.45 -25.61 9.02
CA ASP A 163 14.86 -25.15 7.69
C ASP A 163 15.63 -26.29 7.02
N GLU A 164 15.01 -27.01 6.08
CA GLU A 164 15.68 -27.82 5.05
C GLU A 164 14.65 -28.33 4.02
N GLU A 165 14.81 -27.87 2.77
CA GLU A 165 14.16 -28.29 1.50
C GLU A 165 12.85 -27.60 1.05
N ASP A 166 12.92 -26.31 0.66
CA ASP A 166 11.95 -25.72 -0.30
C ASP A 166 12.52 -25.69 -1.75
N PRO A 167 12.03 -26.55 -2.67
CA PRO A 167 12.43 -26.59 -4.07
C PRO A 167 11.89 -25.44 -4.95
N TYR A 168 11.19 -24.42 -4.42
CA TYR A 168 10.71 -23.26 -5.17
C TYR A 168 11.65 -22.03 -5.18
N ALA A 169 12.90 -22.18 -4.73
CA ALA A 169 13.96 -21.15 -4.81
C ALA A 169 14.29 -20.66 -6.25
N ALA A 170 13.68 -21.24 -7.29
CA ALA A 170 13.88 -20.86 -8.69
C ALA A 170 13.06 -19.64 -9.15
N TYR A 171 12.13 -19.12 -8.33
CA TYR A 171 11.40 -17.89 -8.69
C TYR A 171 12.08 -16.65 -8.10
N VAL A 172 13.10 -16.18 -8.81
CA VAL A 172 13.85 -14.95 -8.50
C VAL A 172 12.91 -13.74 -8.62
N ILE A 173 12.61 -13.11 -7.49
CA ILE A 173 12.01 -11.77 -7.43
C ILE A 173 13.09 -10.80 -7.91
N PRO A 174 12.95 -10.10 -9.06
CA PRO A 174 13.94 -9.13 -9.49
C PRO A 174 13.77 -7.83 -8.72
N ASP A 175 14.85 -7.51 -8.02
CA ASP A 175 15.15 -6.41 -7.12
C ASP A 175 15.06 -5.02 -7.80
N ASP A 176 14.10 -4.19 -7.38
CA ASP A 176 14.11 -2.73 -7.62
C ASP A 176 13.25 -2.00 -6.58
N LEU A 177 13.82 -1.68 -5.40
CA LEU A 177 13.87 -0.29 -4.87
C LEU A 177 14.58 -0.22 -3.50
N MET A 178 15.86 0.16 -3.55
CA MET A 178 16.63 1.07 -2.67
C MET A 178 15.95 1.58 -1.38
N TRP A 179 16.37 1.09 -0.21
CA TRP A 179 17.43 1.65 0.65
C TRP A 179 17.70 0.76 1.87
#